data_AF-A0A6G3WJS8-F1
#
_entry.id   AF-A0A6G3WJS8-F1
#
_cell.length_a   1.000
_cell.length_b   1.000
_cell.length_c   1.000
_cell.angle_alpha   90.00
_cell.angle_beta   90.00
_cell.angle_gamma   90.00
#
_symmetry.space_group_name_H-M   'P 1'
#
loop_
_entity.id
_entity.type
_entity.pdbx_description
1 polymer ?
#
loop_
_entity_poly.entity_id
_entity_poly.type
_entity_poly.pdbx_seq_one_letter_code
_entity_poly.pdbx_strand_id
1 'polypeptide(L)'
;AEAGARVVVASHLGRPKGAPDPAFSLAPAAARLGELLDTEVAFATDTVGESARAAVAGLADGQVAVVENLRFNAGETSKDDAERGAF
;
A
#
# COMPACT_ATOMS: atom_id res chain seq x y z
N ALA A 1 -1.86 15.01 -9.01
CA ALA A 1 -1.53 16.32 -8.42
C ALA A 1 -2.60 17.40 -8.68
N GLU A 2 -3.16 17.48 -9.90
CA GLU A 2 -3.97 18.64 -10.37
C GLU A 2 -5.15 19.07 -9.48
N ALA A 3 -5.81 18.13 -8.79
CA ALA A 3 -6.93 18.43 -7.90
C ALA A 3 -6.53 18.53 -6.40
N GLY A 4 -5.24 18.50 -6.06
CA GLY A 4 -4.72 18.66 -4.70
C GLY A 4 -4.95 17.46 -3.75
N ALA A 5 -5.54 16.36 -4.21
CA ALA A 5 -5.78 15.20 -3.36
C ALA A 5 -4.49 14.55 -2.86
N ARG A 6 -4.51 14.04 -1.62
CA ARG A 6 -3.51 13.12 -1.07
C ARG A 6 -3.97 11.71 -1.40
N VAL A 7 -3.22 11.01 -2.25
CA VAL A 7 -3.65 9.73 -2.81
C VAL A 7 -2.95 8.60 -2.08
N VAL A 8 -3.73 7.62 -1.61
CA VAL A 8 -3.22 6.36 -1.06
C VAL A 8 -3.61 5.25 -2.02
N VAL A 9 -2.60 4.57 -2.58
CA VAL A 9 -2.76 3.45 -3.50
C VAL A 9 -2.60 2.16 -2.73
N ALA A 10 -3.63 1.32 -2.83
CA ALA A 10 -3.63 -0.03 -2.29
C ALA A 10 -3.80 -1.03 -3.44
N SER A 11 -3.01 -2.10 -3.42
CA SER A 11 -3.06 -3.15 -4.43
C SER A 11 -2.61 -4.48 -3.86
N HIS A 12 -2.69 -5.52 -4.67
CA HIS A 12 -2.11 -6.82 -4.36
C HIS A 12 -1.25 -7.30 -5.53
N LEU A 13 -0.27 -8.14 -5.21
CA LEU A 13 0.57 -8.82 -6.19
C LEU A 13 0.64 -10.31 -5.86
N GLY A 14 0.40 -11.15 -6.85
CA GLY A 14 0.43 -12.61 -6.69
C GLY A 14 -0.60 -13.13 -5.69
N ARG A 15 -0.27 -14.26 -5.05
CA ARG A 15 -1.10 -14.93 -4.02
C ARG A 15 -0.27 -15.34 -2.80
N PRO A 16 0.39 -14.39 -2.12
CA PRO A 16 0.97 -14.65 -0.82
C PRO A 16 -0.16 -15.06 0.13
N LYS A 17 0.01 -16.14 0.87
CA LYS A 17 -1.06 -16.72 1.71
C LYS A 17 -1.14 -16.00 3.07
N GLY A 18 -1.26 -14.67 3.06
CA GLY A 18 -1.31 -13.87 4.28
C GLY A 18 0.02 -13.72 5.01
N ALA A 19 1.15 -13.88 4.31
CA ALA A 19 2.48 -13.74 4.87
C ALA A 19 3.38 -12.90 3.94
N PRO A 20 4.25 -12.04 4.48
CA PRO A 20 5.20 -11.27 3.67
C PRO A 20 6.14 -12.16 2.87
N ASP A 21 6.28 -11.84 1.58
CA ASP A 21 7.23 -12.46 0.66
C ASP A 21 7.87 -11.36 -0.20
N PRO A 22 9.20 -11.15 -0.13
CA PRO A 22 9.88 -10.12 -0.91
C PRO A 22 9.59 -10.17 -2.41
N ALA A 23 9.33 -11.36 -2.98
CA ALA A 23 9.00 -11.51 -4.40
C ALA A 23 7.64 -10.91 -4.78
N PHE A 24 6.76 -10.70 -3.80
CA PHE A 24 5.43 -10.13 -3.96
C PHE A 24 5.28 -8.75 -3.31
N SER A 25 6.38 -8.11 -2.89
CA SER A 25 6.35 -6.73 -2.40
C SER A 25 5.94 -5.76 -3.52
N LEU A 26 5.21 -4.71 -3.15
CA LEU A 26 4.86 -3.61 -4.04
C LEU A 26 5.94 -2.53 -4.15
N ALA A 27 7.04 -2.63 -3.39
CA ALA A 27 8.12 -1.63 -3.43
C ALA A 27 8.65 -1.37 -4.87
N PRO A 28 8.90 -2.37 -5.73
CA PRO A 28 9.33 -2.13 -7.10
C PRO A 28 8.26 -1.43 -7.96
N ALA A 29 6.98 -1.73 -7.70
CA ALA A 29 5.87 -1.09 -8.40
C ALA A 29 5.70 0.37 -7.97
N ALA A 30 5.88 0.68 -6.68
CA ALA A 30 5.87 2.04 -6.16
C ALA A 30 6.98 2.91 -6.78
N ALA A 31 8.20 2.36 -6.86
CA ALA A 31 9.32 3.03 -7.54
C ALA A 31 8.98 3.31 -9.03
N ARG A 32 8.48 2.29 -9.75
CA ARG A 32 8.10 2.46 -11.16
C ARG A 32 6.95 3.44 -11.36
N LEU A 33 6.00 3.50 -10.43
CA LEU A 33 4.92 4.47 -10.45
C LEU A 33 5.46 5.90 -10.32
N GLY A 34 6.42 6.13 -9.43
CA GLY A 34 7.07 7.43 -9.28
C GLY A 34 7.76 7.90 -10.56
N GLU A 35 8.47 7.00 -11.24
CA GLU A 35 9.08 7.30 -12.55
C GLU A 35 8.05 7.67 -13.62
N LEU A 36 6.90 6.98 -13.66
CA LEU A 36 5.84 7.25 -14.64
C LEU A 36 5.10 8.57 -14.38
N LEU A 37 4.99 8.95 -13.11
CA LEU A 37 4.33 10.19 -12.70
C LEU A 37 5.28 11.39 -12.63
N ASP A 38 6.58 11.17 -12.80
CA ASP A 38 7.63 12.16 -12.55
C ASP A 38 7.45 12.83 -11.16
N THR A 39 7.20 12.01 -10.14
CA THR A 39 6.88 12.45 -8.79
C THR A 39 7.37 11.43 -7.77
N GLU A 40 7.84 11.89 -6.61
CA GLU A 40 8.18 11.00 -5.50
C GLU A 40 6.92 10.30 -4.96
N VAL A 41 6.97 8.97 -4.89
CA VAL A 41 5.91 8.14 -4.34
C VAL A 41 6.40 7.55 -3.03
N ALA A 42 5.75 7.90 -1.93
CA ALA A 42 6.04 7.31 -0.62
C ALA A 42 5.63 5.83 -0.64
N PHE A 43 6.39 4.99 0.06
CA PHE A 43 6.09 3.57 0.20
C PHE A 43 6.03 3.18 1.66
N ALA A 44 4.93 2.52 2.06
CA ALA A 44 4.80 1.92 3.38
C ALA A 44 5.12 0.43 3.32
N THR A 45 5.86 -0.06 4.31
CA THR A 45 6.28 -1.46 4.42
C THR A 45 5.24 -2.35 5.12
N ASP A 46 4.09 -1.78 5.47
CA ASP A 46 2.91 -2.47 5.98
C ASP A 46 1.64 -1.89 5.34
N THR A 47 0.48 -2.49 5.65
CA THR A 47 -0.82 -2.10 5.06
C THR A 47 -1.60 -1.10 5.93
N VAL A 48 -1.65 -1.35 7.24
CA VAL A 48 -2.47 -0.58 8.21
C VAL A 48 -1.71 -0.24 9.50
N GLY A 49 -0.42 -0.58 9.55
CA GLY A 49 0.46 -0.44 10.70
C GLY A 49 1.06 0.95 10.83
N GLU A 50 2.17 1.03 11.56
CA GLU A 50 2.86 2.28 11.82
C GLU A 50 3.43 2.89 10.54
N SER A 51 3.97 2.08 9.63
CA SER A 51 4.56 2.56 8.38
C SER A 51 3.50 3.17 7.46
N ALA A 52 2.34 2.51 7.31
CA ALA A 52 1.23 3.06 6.52
C ALA A 52 0.72 4.37 7.11
N ARG A 53 0.53 4.43 8.43
CA ARG A 53 0.07 5.66 9.12
C ARG A 53 1.07 6.80 8.96
N ALA A 54 2.36 6.53 9.10
CA ALA A 54 3.42 7.52 8.94
C ALA A 54 3.50 8.03 7.49
N ALA A 55 3.44 7.13 6.49
CA ALA A 55 3.47 7.49 5.08
C ALA A 55 2.27 8.38 4.71
N VAL A 56 1.05 8.01 5.13
CA VAL A 56 -0.17 8.78 4.86
C VAL A 56 -0.16 10.13 5.58
N ALA A 57 0.27 10.16 6.85
CA ALA A 57 0.35 11.41 7.62
C ALA A 57 1.41 12.38 7.04
N GLY A 58 2.45 11.85 6.39
CA GLY A 58 3.49 12.64 5.72
C GLY A 58 3.09 13.21 4.36
N LEU A 59 1.95 12.81 3.77
CA LEU A 59 1.54 13.31 2.46
C LEU A 59 1.16 14.79 2.50
N ALA A 60 1.79 15.56 1.62
CA ALA A 60 1.33 16.88 1.20
C ALA A 60 0.30 16.77 0.06
N ASP A 61 -0.41 17.87 -0.19
CA ASP A 61 -1.44 17.92 -1.22
C ASP A 61 -0.85 17.60 -2.60
N GLY A 62 -1.52 16.72 -3.34
CA GLY A 62 -1.08 16.23 -4.65
C GLY A 62 -0.07 15.09 -4.62
N GLN A 63 0.43 14.67 -3.45
CA GLN A 63 1.36 13.55 -3.30
C GLN A 63 0.65 12.19 -3.22
N VAL A 64 1.43 11.14 -3.46
CA VAL A 64 0.97 9.75 -3.53
C VAL A 64 1.77 8.88 -2.57
N ALA A 65 1.08 8.01 -1.83
CA ALA A 65 1.67 6.89 -1.11
C ALA A 65 1.16 5.57 -1.69
N VAL A 66 2.00 4.54 -1.70
CA VAL A 66 1.62 3.15 -1.95
C VAL A 66 1.82 2.37 -0.65
N VAL A 67 0.79 1.66 -0.21
CA VAL A 67 0.92 0.71 0.91
C VAL A 67 1.40 -0.65 0.42
N GLU A 68 1.95 -1.47 1.32
CA GLU A 68 2.39 -2.81 0.97
C GLU A 68 1.21 -3.69 0.50
N ASN A 69 1.54 -4.80 -0.15
CA ASN A 69 0.61 -5.78 -0.70
C ASN A 69 -0.48 -6.19 0.31
N LEU A 70 -1.75 -5.89 -0.03
CA LEU A 70 -2.89 -6.20 0.84
C LEU A 70 -2.95 -7.68 1.24
N ARG A 71 -2.52 -8.59 0.36
CA ARG A 71 -2.51 -10.04 0.62
C ARG A 71 -1.40 -10.51 1.57
N PHE A 72 -0.55 -9.61 2.07
CA PHE A 72 0.30 -9.90 3.23
C PHE A 72 -0.49 -9.87 4.54
N ASN A 73 -1.67 -9.22 4.57
CA ASN A 73 -2.62 -9.37 5.66
C ASN A 73 -3.56 -10.55 5.37
N ALA A 74 -3.65 -11.50 6.30
CA ALA A 74 -4.55 -12.66 6.17
C ALA A 74 -6.03 -12.25 6.04
N GLY A 75 -6.43 -11.14 6.68
CA GLY A 75 -7.79 -10.60 6.65
C GLY A 75 -8.28 -10.25 5.24
N GLU A 76 -7.38 -9.84 4.33
CA GLU A 76 -7.70 -9.50 2.94
C GLU A 76 -8.37 -10.64 2.17
N THR A 77 -8.02 -11.89 2.48
CA THR A 77 -8.58 -13.08 1.82
C THR A 77 -9.38 -13.98 2.75
N SER A 78 -9.63 -13.53 3.98
CA SER A 78 -10.36 -14.33 4.95
C SER A 78 -11.81 -14.53 4.52
N LYS A 79 -12.28 -15.76 4.75
CA LYS A 79 -13.69 -16.14 4.57
C LYS A 79 -14.52 -15.86 5.83
N ASP A 80 -13.87 -15.52 6.93
CA ASP A 80 -14.52 -15.10 8.16
C ASP A 80 -14.77 -13.58 8.11
N ASP A 81 -16.01 -13.18 8.36
CA ASP A 81 -16.44 -11.78 8.27
C ASP A 81 -15.84 -10.91 9.38
N ALA A 82 -15.61 -11.47 10.56
CA ALA A 82 -15.01 -10.74 11.68
C ALA A 82 -13.51 -10.53 11.44
N GLU A 83 -12.79 -11.54 10.95
CA GLU A 83 -11.38 -11.40 10.57
C GLU A 83 -11.20 -10.39 9.43
N ARG A 84 -12.07 -10.45 8.41
CA ARG A 84 -12.03 -9.52 7.28
C ARG A 84 -12.40 -8.09 7.69
N GLY A 85 -13.38 -7.93 8.58
CA GLY A 85 -13.81 -6.61 9.08
C GLY A 85 -12.85 -5.97 10.08
N ALA A 86 -11.93 -6.74 10.65
CA ALA A 86 -10.88 -6.24 11.54
C ALA A 86 -9.64 -5.74 10.79
N PHE A 87 -9.51 -6.06 9.49
CA PHE A 87 -8.51 -5.50 8.59
C PHE A 87 -8.95 -4.12 8.07
#